data_AF-A0A8D0GBW3-F1
#
_entry.id   AF-A0A8D0GBW3-F1
#
_cell.length_a   1.000
_cell.length_b   1.000
_cell.length_c   1.000
_cell.angle_alpha   90.00
_cell.angle_beta   90.00
_cell.angle_gamma   90.00
#
_symmetry.space_group_name_H-M   'P 1'
#
loop_
_entity.id
_entity.type
_entity.pdbx_description
1 polymer ?
#
loop_
_entity_poly.entity_id
_entity_poly.type
_entity_poly.pdbx_seq_one_letter_code
_entity_poly.pdbx_strand_id
1 'polypeptide(L)'
;MKLNLCRVVNGCRLGTLTNLGKKGVQAMELPGCIPDSVLYCSIHDPIALCPHGYNNNKTISIWGCGGRMELSTSKFMSIQRALQPDWFQCLSDGDTLSGETSKKRAKKSVDRSLSFLDECLQLQEKSPELQGSVMIGVIEGGDVMEERLRSAKETAKRPVGGFLLDGFQGNTMAKETRLKLLASVTAELPEDKPRFIHGISRPDEVLECIESGVDVFESFFPYQVTERGCALFFNYSYHPDPEEAVLKESGDQDAVKIRDEKNKNEKCYPEMTSFEIYLKEKKYQDDFGPLVSGCSCYCCQNHSRAYVHHLLVTNEMLAHVLLMIHNFQYYFSFFRSIRDALRDDRLTQLKEIICRQAL
;
A
#
# COMPACT_ATOMS: atom_id res chain seq x y z
N MET A 1 21.37 -0.83 -20.11
CA MET A 1 20.77 -1.62 -19.03
C MET A 1 20.17 -2.88 -19.67
N LYS A 2 20.50 -4.08 -19.19
CA LYS A 2 20.01 -5.35 -19.76
C LYS A 2 19.60 -6.27 -18.63
N LEU A 3 18.34 -6.69 -18.60
CA LEU A 3 17.87 -7.75 -17.70
C LEU A 3 18.26 -9.10 -18.31
N ASN A 4 18.99 -9.91 -17.55
CA ASN A 4 19.22 -11.31 -17.88
C ASN A 4 18.51 -12.16 -16.82
N LEU A 5 17.65 -13.08 -17.24
CA LEU A 5 17.05 -14.04 -16.32
C LEU A 5 18.12 -15.11 -16.02
N CYS A 6 18.70 -15.06 -14.82
CA CYS A 6 19.91 -15.81 -14.51
C CYS A 6 19.65 -17.18 -13.88
N ARG A 7 18.53 -17.34 -13.15
CA ARG A 7 18.22 -18.61 -12.49
C ARG A 7 16.73 -18.74 -12.15
N VAL A 8 16.22 -19.97 -12.07
CA VAL A 8 14.96 -20.27 -11.38
C VAL A 8 15.31 -20.81 -10.00
N VAL A 9 14.80 -20.20 -8.93
CA VAL A 9 14.93 -20.69 -7.55
C VAL A 9 13.52 -20.84 -6.98
N ASN A 10 13.12 -22.07 -6.65
CA ASN A 10 11.81 -22.39 -6.06
C ASN A 10 10.60 -21.80 -6.83
N GLY A 11 10.63 -21.84 -8.17
CA GLY A 11 9.55 -21.31 -9.02
C GLY A 11 9.64 -19.81 -9.35
N CYS A 12 10.50 -19.05 -8.69
CA CYS A 12 10.76 -17.64 -9.00
C CYS A 12 11.98 -17.52 -9.93
N ARG A 13 11.85 -16.77 -11.03
CA ARG A 13 13.02 -16.37 -11.84
C ARG A 13 13.74 -15.20 -11.18
N LEU A 14 15.00 -15.42 -10.84
CA LEU A 14 15.94 -14.41 -10.41
C LEU A 14 16.48 -13.70 -11.65
N GLY A 15 16.06 -12.44 -11.83
CA GLY A 15 16.58 -11.59 -12.89
C GLY A 15 17.80 -10.83 -12.40
N THR A 16 18.93 -10.89 -13.12
CA THR A 16 20.08 -10.01 -12.88
C THR A 16 20.04 -8.85 -13.86
N LEU A 17 19.86 -7.66 -13.32
CA LEU A 17 19.79 -6.44 -14.11
C LEU A 17 21.18 -5.80 -14.20
N THR A 18 21.78 -5.83 -15.38
CA THR A 18 23.18 -5.42 -15.62
C THR A 18 23.28 -4.05 -16.30
N ASN A 19 24.46 -3.42 -16.21
CA ASN A 19 24.76 -2.10 -16.77
C ASN A 19 23.96 -0.95 -16.13
N LEU A 20 23.81 -1.01 -14.81
CA LEU A 20 23.42 0.10 -13.96
C LEU A 20 24.59 1.11 -13.85
N GLY A 21 24.50 2.26 -14.53
CA GLY A 21 25.42 3.39 -14.37
C GLY A 21 26.59 3.49 -15.37
N LYS A 22 27.33 4.62 -15.31
CA LYS A 22 28.41 4.98 -16.26
C LYS A 22 29.71 4.16 -16.10
N LYS A 23 29.89 3.42 -15.00
CA LYS A 23 31.15 2.73 -14.66
C LYS A 23 31.18 1.22 -14.95
N GLY A 24 30.10 0.65 -15.51
CA GLY A 24 30.05 -0.77 -15.83
C GLY A 24 29.87 -1.66 -14.61
N VAL A 25 28.99 -2.65 -14.76
CA VAL A 25 28.77 -3.80 -13.86
C VAL A 25 28.32 -3.47 -12.43
N GLN A 26 27.15 -2.84 -12.30
CA GLN A 26 26.27 -3.08 -11.16
C GLN A 26 25.18 -4.08 -11.60
N ALA A 27 24.93 -5.07 -10.74
CA ALA A 27 23.96 -6.15 -10.91
C ALA A 27 22.97 -6.10 -9.74
N MET A 28 21.67 -6.10 -10.03
CA MET A 28 20.61 -6.23 -9.01
C MET A 28 19.85 -7.52 -9.28
N GLU A 29 19.67 -8.34 -8.25
CA GLU A 29 18.79 -9.50 -8.30
C GLU A 29 17.36 -9.07 -8.00
N LEU A 30 16.45 -9.37 -8.92
CA LEU A 30 15.02 -9.12 -8.76
C LEU A 30 14.34 -10.46 -8.47
N PRO A 31 13.83 -10.68 -7.25
CA PRO A 31 12.88 -11.75 -7.01
C PRO A 31 11.55 -11.41 -7.70
N GLY A 32 10.90 -12.40 -8.31
CA GLY A 32 9.45 -12.29 -8.61
C GLY A 32 9.03 -12.15 -10.07
N CYS A 33 9.88 -12.40 -11.06
CA CYS A 33 9.39 -12.55 -12.44
C CYS A 33 8.77 -13.94 -12.65
N ILE A 34 7.65 -14.22 -11.97
CA ILE A 34 6.80 -15.37 -12.28
C ILE A 34 6.12 -15.05 -13.63
N PRO A 35 6.36 -15.84 -14.70
CA PRO A 35 5.93 -15.47 -16.06
C PRO A 35 4.43 -15.19 -16.22
N ASP A 36 3.60 -15.80 -15.37
CA ASP A 36 2.13 -15.72 -15.43
C ASP A 36 1.54 -14.80 -14.36
N SER A 37 2.35 -13.94 -13.73
CA SER A 37 1.90 -12.98 -12.72
C SER A 37 1.69 -11.59 -13.28
N VAL A 38 0.65 -10.90 -12.80
CA VAL A 38 0.39 -9.49 -13.10
C VAL A 38 1.22 -8.61 -12.16
N LEU A 39 1.98 -7.67 -12.71
CA LEU A 39 2.85 -6.76 -11.96
C LEU A 39 2.45 -5.30 -12.14
N TYR A 40 2.20 -4.62 -11.02
CA TYR A 40 2.16 -3.16 -10.93
C TYR A 40 3.49 -2.64 -10.36
N CYS A 41 4.18 -1.77 -11.08
CA CYS A 41 5.42 -1.12 -10.64
C CYS A 41 5.14 0.30 -10.12
N SER A 42 5.14 0.48 -8.80
CA SER A 42 5.19 1.81 -8.17
C SER A 42 6.60 2.40 -8.21
N ILE A 43 6.73 3.70 -7.93
CA ILE A 43 8.03 4.38 -7.86
C ILE A 43 8.67 4.23 -6.47
N HIS A 44 7.84 4.35 -5.44
CA HIS A 44 8.27 4.34 -4.05
C HIS A 44 7.71 3.10 -3.35
N ASP A 45 8.51 2.55 -2.45
CA ASP A 45 8.03 1.60 -1.45
C ASP A 45 7.29 2.40 -0.37
N PRO A 46 5.99 2.17 -0.14
CA PRO A 46 5.19 2.94 0.83
C PRO A 46 5.66 2.77 2.28
N ILE A 47 6.49 1.76 2.57
CA ILE A 47 7.05 1.52 3.90
C ILE A 47 8.39 2.26 4.08
N ALA A 48 9.10 2.54 2.99
CA ALA A 48 10.43 3.12 3.05
C ALA A 48 10.37 4.64 3.23
N LEU A 49 11.05 5.15 4.26
CA LEU A 49 11.22 6.59 4.45
C LEU A 49 12.08 7.16 3.32
N CYS A 50 11.49 8.01 2.49
CA CYS A 50 12.18 8.71 1.42
C CYS A 50 12.47 10.16 1.84
N PRO A 51 13.74 10.58 1.90
CA PRO A 51 14.08 11.98 2.13
C PRO A 51 13.46 12.93 1.10
N HIS A 52 12.93 14.04 1.58
CA HIS A 52 12.30 15.10 0.76
C HIS A 52 13.32 16.10 0.22
N GLY A 53 12.94 16.86 -0.81
CA GLY A 53 13.71 18.01 -1.34
C GLY A 53 14.68 17.70 -2.48
N TYR A 54 14.63 16.49 -3.04
CA TYR A 54 15.59 16.04 -4.07
C TYR A 54 15.02 16.05 -5.50
N ASN A 55 13.74 16.40 -5.67
CA ASN A 55 13.07 16.42 -6.96
C ASN A 55 13.31 17.74 -7.70
N ASN A 56 13.74 17.63 -8.96
CA ASN A 56 13.95 18.78 -9.83
C ASN A 56 13.16 18.64 -11.15
N ASN A 57 13.31 19.61 -12.06
CA ASN A 57 12.53 19.61 -13.30
C ASN A 57 12.96 18.51 -14.30
N LYS A 58 14.08 17.83 -14.06
CA LYS A 58 14.66 16.82 -14.96
C LYS A 58 14.66 15.43 -14.34
N THR A 59 14.65 15.32 -13.01
CA THR A 59 14.82 14.06 -12.31
C THR A 59 14.03 13.99 -11.01
N ILE A 60 13.55 12.78 -10.72
CA ILE A 60 13.01 12.36 -9.42
C ILE A 60 14.04 11.48 -8.73
N SER A 61 14.11 11.52 -7.40
CA SER A 61 15.02 10.66 -6.64
C SER A 61 14.26 9.52 -5.97
N ILE A 62 14.84 8.32 -6.00
CA ILE A 62 14.39 7.15 -5.23
C ILE A 62 15.52 6.68 -4.31
N TRP A 63 15.18 5.92 -3.28
CA TRP A 63 16.13 5.36 -2.33
C TRP A 63 15.93 3.85 -2.24
N GLY A 64 17.02 3.11 -2.42
CA GLY A 64 17.06 1.67 -2.17
C GLY A 64 18.14 1.33 -1.16
N CYS A 65 18.40 0.03 -0.97
CA CYS A 65 19.47 -0.46 -0.10
C CYS A 65 20.87 0.08 -0.48
N GLY A 66 21.08 0.41 -1.75
CA GLY A 66 22.31 1.02 -2.26
C GLY A 66 22.37 2.56 -2.15
N GLY A 67 21.39 3.18 -1.50
CA GLY A 67 21.27 4.63 -1.37
C GLY A 67 20.46 5.31 -2.47
N ARG A 68 20.69 6.62 -2.64
CA ARG A 68 19.92 7.49 -3.54
C ARG A 68 20.23 7.21 -5.01
N MET A 69 19.19 7.13 -5.82
CA MET A 69 19.27 7.07 -7.28
C MET A 69 18.42 8.18 -7.91
N GLU A 70 19.03 8.99 -8.76
CA GLU A 70 18.30 9.95 -9.60
C GLU A 70 17.77 9.25 -10.86
N LEU A 71 16.52 9.53 -11.18
CA LEU A 71 15.78 9.03 -12.34
C LEU A 71 15.36 10.20 -13.23
N SER A 72 15.99 10.31 -14.39
CA SER A 72 15.39 11.02 -15.53
C SER A 72 14.34 10.13 -16.19
N THR A 73 13.43 10.70 -16.97
CA THR A 73 12.46 9.99 -17.82
C THR A 73 13.11 8.91 -18.69
N SER A 74 14.21 9.22 -19.38
CA SER A 74 14.95 8.23 -20.18
C SER A 74 15.48 7.06 -19.33
N LYS A 75 16.04 7.34 -18.15
CA LYS A 75 16.56 6.31 -17.26
C LYS A 75 15.42 5.47 -16.67
N PHE A 76 14.35 6.12 -16.22
CA PHE A 76 13.12 5.50 -15.75
C PHE A 76 12.53 4.56 -16.80
N MET A 77 12.32 5.02 -18.03
CA MET A 77 11.79 4.18 -19.12
C MET A 77 12.76 3.07 -19.53
N SER A 78 14.07 3.24 -19.37
CA SER A 78 15.03 2.14 -19.56
C SER A 78 14.90 1.04 -18.50
N ILE A 79 14.53 1.40 -17.27
CA ILE A 79 14.22 0.45 -16.20
C ILE A 79 12.91 -0.25 -16.53
N GLN A 80 11.86 0.49 -16.91
CA GLN A 80 10.57 -0.11 -17.26
C GLN A 80 10.69 -1.12 -18.42
N ARG A 81 11.44 -0.80 -19.48
CA ARG A 81 11.72 -1.77 -20.58
C ARG A 81 12.45 -3.04 -20.11
N ALA A 82 13.24 -2.93 -19.05
CA ALA A 82 13.91 -4.08 -18.47
C ALA A 82 12.95 -4.91 -17.60
N LEU A 83 12.05 -4.25 -16.85
CA LEU A 83 11.07 -4.90 -15.97
C LEU A 83 9.87 -5.50 -16.72
N GLN A 84 9.41 -4.84 -17.78
CA GLN A 84 8.20 -5.18 -18.56
C GLN A 84 6.98 -5.45 -17.67
N PRO A 85 6.60 -4.53 -16.76
CA PRO A 85 5.43 -4.73 -15.92
C PRO A 85 4.14 -4.62 -16.74
N ASP A 86 3.06 -5.26 -16.28
CA ASP A 86 1.74 -5.06 -16.85
C ASP A 86 1.32 -3.61 -16.67
N TRP A 87 1.43 -3.08 -15.44
CA TRP A 87 1.10 -1.69 -15.12
C TRP A 87 2.28 -0.98 -14.47
N PHE A 88 2.48 0.31 -14.73
CA PHE A 88 3.51 1.08 -14.04
C PHE A 88 3.07 2.53 -13.78
N GLN A 89 3.40 3.02 -12.59
CA GLN A 89 3.23 4.41 -12.19
C GLN A 89 4.13 5.30 -13.06
N CYS A 90 3.56 6.36 -13.65
CA CYS A 90 4.34 7.37 -14.34
C CYS A 90 5.25 8.12 -13.37
N LEU A 91 6.46 8.48 -13.80
CA LEU A 91 7.36 9.37 -13.07
C LEU A 91 6.63 10.67 -12.68
N SER A 92 6.59 10.99 -11.39
CA SER A 92 5.84 12.13 -10.84
C SER A 92 6.59 12.83 -9.70
N ASP A 93 6.18 14.07 -9.40
CA ASP A 93 6.73 14.89 -8.33
C ASP A 93 5.79 14.97 -7.11
N GLY A 94 5.67 13.86 -6.38
CA GLY A 94 4.87 13.74 -5.14
C GLY A 94 5.48 14.39 -3.89
N ASP A 95 6.58 15.14 -4.03
CA ASP A 95 7.30 15.77 -2.92
C ASP A 95 6.64 17.10 -2.48
N THR A 96 5.35 17.03 -2.15
CA THR A 96 4.54 18.12 -1.60
C THR A 96 4.18 17.81 -0.16
N LEU A 97 4.99 18.30 0.77
CA LEU A 97 4.75 18.13 2.21
C LEU A 97 3.41 18.76 2.61
N SER A 98 2.49 17.93 3.12
CA SER A 98 1.19 18.41 3.61
C SER A 98 1.37 19.38 4.78
N GLY A 99 0.52 20.42 4.84
CA GLY A 99 0.61 21.52 5.82
C GLY A 99 1.63 22.61 5.48
N GLU A 100 2.61 22.34 4.63
CA GLU A 100 3.68 23.29 4.26
C GLU A 100 3.68 23.68 2.77
N THR A 101 2.79 23.08 1.97
CA THR A 101 2.80 23.27 0.52
C THR A 101 2.25 24.64 0.11
N SER A 102 3.15 25.52 -0.36
CA SER A 102 2.75 26.76 -1.03
C SER A 102 2.05 26.47 -2.37
N LYS A 103 1.14 27.36 -2.79
CA LYS A 103 0.51 27.30 -4.13
C LYS A 103 1.54 27.17 -5.26
N LYS A 104 2.67 27.87 -5.14
CA LYS A 104 3.77 27.79 -6.12
C LYS A 104 4.40 26.40 -6.17
N ARG A 105 4.54 25.71 -5.03
CA ARG A 105 5.09 24.35 -4.96
C ARG A 105 4.13 23.31 -5.52
N ALA A 106 2.84 23.43 -5.19
CA ALA A 106 1.76 22.60 -5.75
C ALA A 106 1.66 22.73 -7.27
N LYS A 107 1.65 23.96 -7.79
CA LYS A 107 1.68 24.20 -9.24
C LYS A 107 2.86 23.52 -9.91
N LYS A 108 4.04 23.61 -9.29
CA LYS A 108 5.27 23.03 -9.82
C LYS A 108 5.25 21.49 -9.85
N SER A 109 4.67 20.82 -8.86
CA SER A 109 4.55 19.35 -8.90
C SER A 109 3.66 18.92 -10.06
N VAL A 110 2.51 19.57 -10.24
CA VAL A 110 1.59 19.28 -11.36
C VAL A 110 2.27 19.51 -12.70
N ASP A 111 2.92 20.67 -12.90
CA ASP A 111 3.59 20.99 -14.18
C ASP A 111 4.70 20.00 -14.51
N ARG A 112 5.49 19.57 -13.51
CA ARG A 112 6.54 18.57 -13.67
C ARG A 112 5.96 17.20 -14.01
N SER A 113 4.96 16.74 -13.28
CA SER A 113 4.35 15.42 -13.50
C SER A 113 3.69 15.32 -14.87
N LEU A 114 3.04 16.39 -15.35
CA LEU A 114 2.51 16.43 -16.72
C LEU A 114 3.64 16.40 -17.76
N SER A 115 4.73 17.14 -17.54
CA SER A 115 5.90 17.09 -18.42
C SER A 115 6.55 15.70 -18.46
N PHE A 116 6.65 15.02 -17.32
CA PHE A 116 7.18 13.66 -17.26
C PHE A 116 6.25 12.65 -17.92
N LEU A 117 4.93 12.79 -17.74
CA LEU A 117 3.92 11.97 -18.38
C LEU A 117 4.02 12.05 -19.90
N ASP A 118 4.01 13.26 -20.45
CA ASP A 118 4.05 13.47 -21.89
C ASP A 118 5.37 12.90 -22.48
N GLU A 119 6.51 13.05 -21.80
CA GLU A 119 7.78 12.46 -22.24
C GLU A 119 7.81 10.93 -22.11
N CYS A 120 7.28 10.36 -21.02
CA CYS A 120 7.24 8.92 -20.83
C CYS A 120 6.33 8.23 -21.86
N LEU A 121 5.18 8.83 -22.21
CA LEU A 121 4.28 8.31 -23.24
C LEU A 121 4.97 8.27 -24.61
N GLN A 122 5.69 9.33 -24.99
CA GLN A 122 6.47 9.35 -26.24
C GLN A 122 7.57 8.29 -26.27
N LEU A 123 8.21 8.01 -25.13
CA LEU A 123 9.22 6.97 -25.01
C LEU A 123 8.58 5.56 -25.05
N GLN A 124 7.40 5.39 -24.47
CA GLN A 124 6.66 4.13 -24.48
C GLN A 124 6.23 3.76 -25.91
N GLU A 125 5.70 4.70 -26.68
CA GLU A 125 5.30 4.49 -28.08
C GLU A 125 6.45 3.95 -28.94
N LYS A 126 7.68 4.40 -28.65
CA LYS A 126 8.92 3.97 -29.34
C LYS A 126 9.54 2.69 -28.78
N SER A 127 8.92 2.06 -27.79
CA SER A 127 9.45 0.89 -27.07
C SER A 127 8.62 -0.37 -27.39
N PRO A 128 9.10 -1.27 -28.27
CA PRO A 128 8.41 -2.52 -28.56
C PRO A 128 8.19 -3.40 -27.31
N GLU A 129 9.12 -3.34 -26.34
CA GLU A 129 9.07 -4.12 -25.11
C GLU A 129 7.95 -3.69 -24.16
N LEU A 130 7.38 -2.49 -24.33
CA LEU A 130 6.35 -1.91 -23.45
C LEU A 130 4.98 -1.79 -24.12
N GLN A 131 4.78 -2.41 -25.29
CA GLN A 131 3.49 -2.36 -25.99
C GLN A 131 2.36 -3.07 -25.23
N GLY A 132 2.69 -4.05 -24.39
CA GLY A 132 1.75 -4.72 -23.49
C GLY A 132 1.60 -4.02 -22.12
N SER A 133 2.45 -3.04 -21.82
CA SER A 133 2.45 -2.35 -20.53
C SER A 133 1.49 -1.15 -20.55
N VAL A 134 0.86 -0.88 -19.42
CA VAL A 134 -0.09 0.22 -19.25
C VAL A 134 0.47 1.23 -18.25
N MET A 135 0.51 2.49 -18.66
CA MET A 135 0.96 3.58 -17.80
C MET A 135 -0.20 4.11 -16.94
N ILE A 136 0.06 4.28 -15.64
CA ILE A 136 -0.85 4.90 -14.68
C ILE A 136 -0.43 6.36 -14.48
N GLY A 137 -1.33 7.29 -14.79
CA GLY A 137 -1.09 8.73 -14.59
C GLY A 137 -1.16 9.09 -13.11
N VAL A 138 -0.38 10.06 -12.65
CA VAL A 138 -0.33 10.43 -11.23
C VAL A 138 -0.94 11.80 -11.01
N ILE A 139 -1.87 11.88 -10.06
CA ILE A 139 -2.55 13.11 -9.67
C ILE A 139 -1.78 13.74 -8.51
N GLU A 140 -1.21 14.90 -8.77
CA GLU A 140 -0.43 15.69 -7.81
C GLU A 140 -1.16 16.99 -7.44
N GLY A 141 -0.47 17.87 -6.71
CA GLY A 141 -0.97 19.20 -6.34
C GLY A 141 -1.02 19.46 -4.84
N GLY A 142 -0.56 18.50 -4.02
CA GLY A 142 -0.53 18.60 -2.57
C GLY A 142 -1.91 18.96 -2.00
N ASP A 143 -1.93 19.89 -1.06
CA ASP A 143 -3.14 20.28 -0.33
C ASP A 143 -3.93 21.40 -1.03
N VAL A 144 -3.52 21.79 -2.25
CA VAL A 144 -4.11 22.92 -2.98
C VAL A 144 -5.19 22.42 -3.94
N MET A 145 -6.45 22.58 -3.53
CA MET A 145 -7.63 22.13 -4.28
C MET A 145 -7.58 22.50 -5.78
N GLU A 146 -7.31 23.76 -6.11
CA GLU A 146 -7.25 24.23 -7.50
C GLU A 146 -6.22 23.45 -8.35
N GLU A 147 -5.04 23.18 -7.78
CA GLU A 147 -3.97 22.45 -8.46
C GLU A 147 -4.28 20.95 -8.55
N ARG A 148 -4.94 20.38 -7.54
CA ARG A 148 -5.45 18.99 -7.57
C ARG A 148 -6.46 18.77 -8.68
N LEU A 149 -7.46 19.64 -8.81
CA LEU A 149 -8.45 19.54 -9.89
C LEU A 149 -7.81 19.77 -11.26
N ARG A 150 -6.85 20.70 -11.35
CA ARG A 150 -6.08 20.90 -12.58
C ARG A 150 -5.28 19.65 -12.96
N SER A 151 -4.60 19.03 -12.00
CA SER A 151 -3.84 17.80 -12.22
C SER A 151 -4.74 16.65 -12.70
N ALA A 152 -5.91 16.47 -12.07
CA ALA A 152 -6.90 15.47 -12.48
C ALA A 152 -7.36 15.70 -13.94
N LYS A 153 -7.84 16.92 -14.25
CA LYS A 153 -8.33 17.29 -15.58
C LYS A 153 -7.27 17.15 -16.66
N GLU A 154 -6.06 17.61 -16.40
CA GLU A 154 -4.98 17.53 -17.39
C GLU A 154 -4.49 16.11 -17.60
N THR A 155 -4.32 15.33 -16.53
CA THR A 155 -3.88 13.93 -16.64
C THR A 155 -4.90 13.08 -17.37
N ALA A 156 -6.20 13.29 -17.12
CA ALA A 156 -7.29 12.57 -17.78
C ALA A 156 -7.36 12.80 -19.31
N LYS A 157 -6.76 13.87 -19.84
CA LYS A 157 -6.65 14.11 -21.28
C LYS A 157 -5.63 13.19 -21.98
N ARG A 158 -4.75 12.53 -21.23
CA ARG A 158 -3.72 11.64 -21.78
C ARG A 158 -4.24 10.19 -21.83
N PRO A 159 -3.71 9.35 -22.74
CA PRO A 159 -4.11 7.95 -22.88
C PRO A 159 -3.51 7.04 -21.78
N VAL A 160 -3.72 7.40 -20.52
CA VAL A 160 -3.32 6.57 -19.35
C VAL A 160 -4.40 5.53 -19.06
N GLY A 161 -4.01 4.38 -18.50
CA GLY A 161 -4.93 3.28 -18.17
C GLY A 161 -5.65 3.43 -16.84
N GLY A 162 -5.22 4.37 -16.00
CA GLY A 162 -5.78 4.63 -14.67
C GLY A 162 -5.08 5.82 -14.01
N PHE A 163 -5.49 6.11 -12.79
CA PHE A 163 -5.01 7.27 -12.05
C PHE A 163 -4.53 6.90 -10.65
N LEU A 164 -3.30 7.26 -10.30
CA LEU A 164 -2.77 7.17 -8.95
C LEU A 164 -3.01 8.48 -8.21
N LEU A 165 -3.69 8.41 -7.09
CA LEU A 165 -3.88 9.50 -6.14
C LEU A 165 -2.70 9.51 -5.18
N ASP A 166 -1.70 10.36 -5.44
CA ASP A 166 -0.50 10.49 -4.61
C ASP A 166 -0.63 11.67 -3.63
N GLY A 167 0.15 11.68 -2.54
CA GLY A 167 0.23 12.78 -1.57
C GLY A 167 -0.98 12.88 -0.62
N PHE A 168 -1.65 11.77 -0.33
CA PHE A 168 -2.75 11.67 0.66
C PHE A 168 -2.38 10.87 1.92
N GLN A 169 -1.18 10.30 1.95
CA GLN A 169 -0.63 9.51 3.03
C GLN A 169 -0.23 10.35 4.24
N GLY A 170 -0.26 9.73 5.43
CA GLY A 170 0.18 10.35 6.69
C GLY A 170 -0.91 11.13 7.43
N ASN A 171 -0.53 11.69 8.59
CA ASN A 171 -1.45 12.33 9.55
C ASN A 171 -1.35 13.86 9.57
N THR A 172 -0.51 14.46 8.73
CA THR A 172 -0.34 15.92 8.67
C THR A 172 -1.55 16.62 8.07
N MET A 173 -2.18 16.01 7.07
CA MET A 173 -3.44 16.50 6.52
C MET A 173 -4.59 16.16 7.46
N ALA A 174 -5.39 17.15 7.84
CA ALA A 174 -6.62 16.89 8.59
C ALA A 174 -7.53 15.95 7.80
N LYS A 175 -8.08 14.93 8.46
CA LYS A 175 -8.92 13.89 7.85
C LYS A 175 -10.05 14.45 6.99
N GLU A 176 -10.79 15.45 7.48
CA GLU A 176 -11.88 16.07 6.72
C GLU A 176 -11.37 16.74 5.42
N THR A 177 -10.24 17.45 5.50
CA THR A 177 -9.60 18.06 4.33
C THR A 177 -9.17 17.00 3.32
N ARG A 178 -8.60 15.87 3.78
CA ARG A 178 -8.21 14.74 2.95
C ARG A 178 -9.38 14.16 2.17
N LEU A 179 -10.46 13.83 2.87
CA LEU A 179 -11.66 13.25 2.24
C LEU A 179 -12.31 14.23 1.27
N LYS A 180 -12.36 15.52 1.62
CA LYS A 180 -12.87 16.56 0.72
C LYS A 180 -12.04 16.68 -0.56
N LEU A 181 -10.71 16.65 -0.45
CA LEU A 181 -9.81 16.68 -1.61
C LEU A 181 -9.98 15.42 -2.47
N LEU A 182 -10.00 14.24 -1.85
CA LEU A 182 -10.20 12.97 -2.55
C LEU A 182 -11.51 12.97 -3.34
N ALA A 183 -12.64 13.25 -2.69
CA ALA A 183 -13.95 13.28 -3.34
C ALA A 183 -14.04 14.31 -4.48
N SER A 184 -13.40 15.47 -4.32
CA SER A 184 -13.37 16.49 -5.38
C SER A 184 -12.51 16.05 -6.58
N VAL A 185 -11.41 15.36 -6.33
CA VAL A 185 -10.51 14.85 -7.38
C VAL A 185 -11.15 13.69 -8.13
N THR A 186 -11.72 12.71 -7.43
CA THR A 186 -12.31 11.53 -8.05
C THR A 186 -13.53 11.87 -8.90
N ALA A 187 -14.30 12.90 -8.52
CA ALA A 187 -15.40 13.43 -9.32
C ALA A 187 -14.97 14.02 -10.69
N GLU A 188 -13.70 14.42 -10.84
CA GLU A 188 -13.15 14.93 -12.11
C GLU A 188 -12.51 13.83 -12.97
N LEU A 189 -12.39 12.61 -12.45
CA LEU A 189 -11.74 11.49 -13.13
C LEU A 189 -12.77 10.58 -13.83
N PRO A 190 -12.49 10.12 -15.07
CA PRO A 190 -13.36 9.19 -15.79
C PRO A 190 -13.74 7.94 -14.98
N GLU A 191 -15.03 7.58 -15.00
CA GLU A 191 -15.59 6.43 -14.26
C GLU A 191 -15.18 5.07 -14.83
N ASP A 192 -14.78 5.02 -16.09
CA ASP A 192 -14.38 3.80 -16.80
C ASP A 192 -12.92 3.39 -16.54
N LYS A 193 -12.20 4.12 -15.67
CA LYS A 193 -10.79 3.86 -15.36
C LYS A 193 -10.55 3.72 -13.85
N PRO A 194 -9.68 2.79 -13.43
CA PRO A 194 -9.39 2.55 -12.02
C PRO A 194 -8.63 3.71 -11.37
N ARG A 195 -8.96 3.96 -10.09
CA ARG A 195 -8.27 4.91 -9.21
C ARG A 195 -7.48 4.14 -8.16
N PHE A 196 -6.17 4.28 -8.20
CA PHE A 196 -5.23 3.76 -7.21
C PHE A 196 -4.96 4.83 -6.16
N ILE A 197 -4.63 4.42 -4.94
CA ILE A 197 -4.11 5.34 -3.92
C ILE A 197 -2.78 4.82 -3.36
N HIS A 198 -1.82 5.73 -3.18
CA HIS A 198 -0.51 5.40 -2.63
C HIS A 198 -0.49 5.64 -1.12
N GLY A 199 0.16 4.75 -0.37
CA GLY A 199 0.46 4.97 1.05
C GLY A 199 -0.73 4.91 2.01
N ILE A 200 -1.87 4.35 1.59
CA ILE A 200 -3.04 4.11 2.45
C ILE A 200 -3.37 2.61 2.45
N SER A 201 -3.30 1.99 3.64
CA SER A 201 -3.50 0.55 3.81
C SER A 201 -4.17 0.17 5.14
N ARG A 202 -4.38 1.11 6.08
CA ARG A 202 -5.06 0.79 7.34
C ARG A 202 -6.58 0.60 7.10
N PRO A 203 -7.24 -0.41 7.72
CA PRO A 203 -8.62 -0.77 7.38
C PRO A 203 -9.65 0.38 7.43
N ASP A 204 -9.57 1.25 8.43
CA ASP A 204 -10.43 2.43 8.59
C ASP A 204 -10.22 3.45 7.46
N GLU A 205 -8.96 3.73 7.12
CA GLU A 205 -8.63 4.69 6.06
C GLU A 205 -9.00 4.17 4.67
N VAL A 206 -8.85 2.85 4.44
CA VAL A 206 -9.28 2.18 3.22
C VAL A 206 -10.78 2.41 2.97
N LEU A 207 -11.62 2.20 3.99
CA LEU A 207 -13.07 2.39 3.87
C LEU A 207 -13.46 3.84 3.57
N GLU A 208 -12.79 4.80 4.19
CA GLU A 208 -13.02 6.23 3.90
C GLU A 208 -12.65 6.61 2.46
N CYS A 209 -11.58 6.02 1.93
CA CYS A 209 -11.16 6.25 0.55
C CYS A 209 -12.08 5.56 -0.46
N ILE A 210 -12.60 4.36 -0.14
CA ILE A 210 -13.59 3.66 -0.98
C ILE A 210 -14.84 4.52 -1.14
N GLU A 211 -15.38 5.08 -0.05
CA GLU A 211 -16.53 6.00 -0.12
C GLU A 211 -16.24 7.25 -0.95
N SER A 212 -14.96 7.62 -1.09
CA SER A 212 -14.50 8.74 -1.91
C SER A 212 -14.18 8.33 -3.36
N GLY A 213 -14.46 7.09 -3.77
CA GLY A 213 -14.30 6.59 -5.15
C GLY A 213 -12.91 6.05 -5.51
N VAL A 214 -12.17 5.51 -4.53
CA VAL A 214 -10.89 4.82 -4.75
C VAL A 214 -11.11 3.32 -4.92
N ASP A 215 -10.43 2.71 -5.90
CA ASP A 215 -10.65 1.31 -6.30
C ASP A 215 -9.54 0.36 -5.84
N VAL A 216 -8.27 0.80 -5.93
CA VAL A 216 -7.10 -0.07 -5.73
C VAL A 216 -6.18 0.47 -4.65
N PHE A 217 -5.81 -0.40 -3.71
CA PHE A 217 -5.01 -0.09 -2.53
C PHE A 217 -3.76 -0.96 -2.45
N GLU A 218 -2.71 -0.43 -1.85
CA GLU A 218 -1.52 -1.20 -1.51
C GLU A 218 -1.77 -2.00 -0.21
N SER A 219 -1.27 -3.24 -0.16
CA SER A 219 -1.45 -4.13 0.99
C SER A 219 -0.21 -4.19 1.88
N PHE A 220 0.40 -3.05 2.20
CA PHE A 220 1.61 -3.00 3.02
C PHE A 220 1.33 -3.05 4.54
N PHE A 221 0.11 -2.71 4.98
CA PHE A 221 -0.27 -2.79 6.39
C PHE A 221 -0.09 -4.20 7.01
N PRO A 222 -0.58 -5.31 6.41
CA PRO A 222 -0.34 -6.66 6.96
C PRO A 222 1.15 -7.04 7.00
N TYR A 223 1.97 -6.52 6.08
CA TYR A 223 3.42 -6.68 6.16
C TYR A 223 3.98 -5.95 7.39
N GLN A 224 3.61 -4.69 7.62
CA GLN A 224 4.07 -3.93 8.78
C GLN A 224 3.66 -4.59 10.11
N VAL A 225 2.44 -5.13 10.19
CA VAL A 225 1.93 -5.93 11.33
C VAL A 225 2.83 -7.14 11.59
N THR A 226 3.22 -7.83 10.53
CA THR A 226 4.11 -9.01 10.62
C THR A 226 5.50 -8.65 11.10
N GLU A 227 6.09 -7.56 10.60
CA GLU A 227 7.44 -7.11 10.95
C GLU A 227 7.57 -6.77 12.45
N ARG A 228 6.49 -6.28 13.07
CA ARG A 228 6.43 -6.02 14.52
C ARG A 228 5.97 -7.21 15.37
N GLY A 229 5.80 -8.39 14.77
CA GLY A 229 5.45 -9.62 15.49
C GLY A 229 4.00 -9.68 15.96
N CYS A 230 3.11 -8.99 15.25
CA CYS A 230 1.68 -8.96 15.55
C CYS A 230 0.86 -9.79 14.56
N ALA A 231 -0.38 -10.10 14.94
CA ALA A 231 -1.39 -10.70 14.07
C ALA A 231 -2.63 -9.81 13.99
N LEU A 232 -3.16 -9.61 12.78
CA LEU A 232 -4.46 -8.97 12.56
C LEU A 232 -5.58 -9.81 13.18
N PHE A 233 -6.50 -9.19 13.90
CA PHE A 233 -7.61 -9.90 14.56
C PHE A 233 -8.96 -9.17 14.53
N PHE A 234 -9.01 -7.96 13.97
CA PHE A 234 -10.21 -7.13 13.96
C PHE A 234 -11.40 -7.81 13.28
N ASN A 235 -12.61 -7.57 13.79
CA ASN A 235 -13.85 -8.07 13.22
C ASN A 235 -14.23 -7.26 11.96
N TYR A 236 -14.59 -7.98 10.89
CA TYR A 236 -15.13 -7.40 9.65
C TYR A 236 -16.40 -8.13 9.17
N SER A 237 -17.06 -8.90 10.04
CA SER A 237 -18.37 -9.49 9.73
C SER A 237 -19.46 -8.44 9.90
N TYR A 238 -20.16 -8.12 8.81
CA TYR A 238 -21.28 -7.15 8.79
C TYR A 238 -22.65 -7.82 8.79
N HIS A 239 -22.70 -9.15 8.67
CA HIS A 239 -23.91 -9.91 8.94
C HIS A 239 -23.98 -10.15 10.45
N PRO A 240 -25.07 -9.74 11.13
CA PRO A 240 -25.25 -10.12 12.52
C PRO A 240 -25.38 -11.63 12.61
N ASP A 241 -24.65 -12.23 13.54
CA ASP A 241 -24.97 -13.57 14.00
C ASP A 241 -26.39 -13.52 14.59
N PRO A 242 -27.34 -14.36 14.12
CA PRO A 242 -28.67 -14.42 14.70
C PRO A 242 -28.66 -14.58 16.22
N GLU A 243 -27.64 -15.25 16.78
CA GLU A 243 -27.52 -15.47 18.22
C GLU A 243 -26.94 -14.25 18.97
N GLU A 244 -25.99 -13.50 18.39
CA GLU A 244 -25.47 -12.27 19.01
C GLU A 244 -26.50 -11.12 19.02
N ALA A 245 -27.39 -11.07 18.02
CA ALA A 245 -28.47 -10.09 17.97
C ALA A 245 -29.45 -10.25 19.15
N VAL A 246 -29.63 -11.49 19.63
CA VAL A 246 -30.49 -11.82 20.78
C VAL A 246 -29.78 -11.55 22.11
N LEU A 247 -28.46 -11.82 22.19
CA LEU A 247 -27.67 -11.57 23.40
C LEU A 247 -27.45 -10.07 23.68
N LYS A 248 -27.47 -9.20 22.67
CA LYS A 248 -27.38 -7.74 22.88
C LYS A 248 -28.61 -7.13 23.57
N GLU A 249 -29.73 -7.86 23.65
CA GLU A 249 -30.90 -7.45 24.45
C GLU A 249 -30.81 -7.91 25.92
N SER A 250 -29.84 -8.76 26.27
CA SER A 250 -29.63 -9.31 27.61
C SER A 250 -28.15 -9.21 28.01
N GLY A 251 -27.77 -8.01 28.45
CA GLY A 251 -26.38 -7.56 28.48
C GLY A 251 -25.39 -8.29 29.40
N ASP A 252 -24.11 -8.06 29.13
CA ASP A 252 -23.11 -7.64 30.12
C ASP A 252 -21.94 -6.95 29.39
N GLN A 253 -21.37 -5.88 29.97
CA GLN A 253 -20.28 -5.09 29.38
C GLN A 253 -18.93 -5.46 30.04
N ASP A 254 -18.17 -6.37 29.43
CA ASP A 254 -16.76 -6.55 29.80
C ASP A 254 -15.83 -5.87 28.80
N ALA A 255 -15.57 -4.59 29.06
CA ALA A 255 -14.53 -3.82 28.41
C ALA A 255 -13.15 -4.23 28.96
N VAL A 256 -12.39 -5.01 28.19
CA VAL A 256 -10.98 -5.32 28.49
C VAL A 256 -10.15 -4.04 28.32
N LYS A 257 -9.74 -3.44 29.45
CA LYS A 257 -8.78 -2.33 29.48
C LYS A 257 -7.36 -2.85 29.26
N ILE A 258 -6.80 -2.58 28.08
CA ILE A 258 -5.37 -2.79 27.81
C ILE A 258 -4.60 -1.60 28.42
N ARG A 259 -3.59 -1.89 29.24
CA ARG A 259 -2.68 -0.89 29.84
C ARG A 259 -1.42 -0.80 28.99
N ASP A 260 -1.12 0.40 28.52
CA ASP A 260 0.11 0.73 27.79
C ASP A 260 1.32 0.74 28.75
N GLU A 261 2.22 -0.23 28.62
CA GLU A 261 3.57 -0.14 29.17
C GLU A 261 4.57 0.15 28.05
N LYS A 262 5.06 1.39 27.99
CA LYS A 262 6.05 1.84 27.02
C LYS A 262 7.42 1.26 27.34
N ASN A 263 7.89 0.31 26.53
CA ASN A 263 9.31 -0.01 26.43
C ASN A 263 9.93 0.70 25.23
N LYS A 264 10.85 1.63 25.52
CA LYS A 264 11.68 2.29 24.51
C LYS A 264 12.84 1.37 24.15
N ASN A 265 12.77 0.75 22.98
CA ASN A 265 13.92 0.60 22.08
C ASN A 265 13.51 -0.02 20.73
N GLU A 266 14.10 0.54 19.68
CA GLU A 266 14.32 -0.01 18.34
C GLU A 266 13.23 0.08 17.23
N LYS A 267 13.68 0.76 16.16
CA LYS A 267 13.22 0.85 14.76
C LYS A 267 11.87 1.52 14.47
N CYS A 268 11.92 2.39 13.46
CA CYS A 268 10.85 3.26 13.00
C CYS A 268 9.82 2.46 12.19
N TYR A 269 8.97 1.71 12.89
CA TYR A 269 7.71 1.19 12.35
C TYR A 269 6.56 1.95 13.02
N PRO A 270 5.42 2.16 12.35
CA PRO A 270 4.25 2.76 12.98
C PRO A 270 3.90 2.00 14.26
N GLU A 271 3.47 2.72 15.30
CA GLU A 271 3.02 2.14 16.55
C GLU A 271 1.92 1.08 16.30
N MET A 272 1.87 0.07 17.18
CA MET A 272 0.83 -0.95 17.15
C MET A 272 -0.57 -0.29 17.14
N THR A 273 -1.47 -0.83 16.34
CA THR A 273 -2.86 -0.39 16.23
C THR A 273 -3.78 -1.27 17.07
N SER A 274 -5.03 -0.85 17.22
CA SER A 274 -6.07 -1.65 17.87
C SER A 274 -6.59 -2.81 17.00
N PHE A 275 -6.15 -2.91 15.73
CA PHE A 275 -6.57 -3.96 14.80
C PHE A 275 -5.76 -5.26 14.93
N GLU A 276 -4.76 -5.28 15.81
CA GLU A 276 -3.77 -6.34 15.91
C GLU A 276 -3.49 -6.76 17.36
N ILE A 277 -3.03 -7.99 17.53
CA ILE A 277 -2.56 -8.54 18.81
C ILE A 277 -1.05 -8.74 18.79
N TYR A 278 -0.36 -8.36 19.87
CA TYR A 278 1.08 -8.54 20.02
C TYR A 278 1.42 -9.89 20.65
N LEU A 279 1.85 -10.85 19.81
CA LEU A 279 2.01 -12.25 20.22
C LEU A 279 3.24 -12.51 21.10
N LYS A 280 4.13 -11.54 21.31
CA LYS A 280 5.22 -11.64 22.31
C LYS A 280 4.76 -11.41 23.75
N GLU A 281 3.52 -10.95 23.96
CA GLU A 281 2.98 -10.81 25.33
C GLU A 281 2.85 -12.16 26.02
N LYS A 282 3.23 -12.22 27.31
CA LYS A 282 3.20 -13.46 28.11
C LYS A 282 1.81 -14.08 28.23
N LYS A 283 0.74 -13.29 28.09
CA LYS A 283 -0.65 -13.79 28.15
C LYS A 283 -0.94 -14.85 27.08
N TYR A 284 -0.19 -14.85 25.98
CA TYR A 284 -0.36 -15.83 24.90
C TYR A 284 0.49 -17.10 25.06
N GLN A 285 1.37 -17.18 26.07
CA GLN A 285 2.30 -18.31 26.22
C GLN A 285 1.59 -19.66 26.41
N ASP A 286 0.39 -19.64 27.01
CA ASP A 286 -0.45 -20.81 27.30
C ASP A 286 -1.82 -20.71 26.59
N ASP A 287 -1.94 -19.85 25.57
CA ASP A 287 -3.15 -19.72 24.75
C ASP A 287 -3.10 -20.71 23.58
N PHE A 288 -3.75 -21.86 23.74
CA PHE A 288 -3.77 -22.93 22.74
C PHE A 288 -4.81 -22.71 21.62
N GLY A 289 -5.51 -21.58 21.60
CA GLY A 289 -6.42 -21.20 20.51
C GLY A 289 -5.68 -20.76 19.23
N PRO A 290 -6.36 -20.73 18.07
CA PRO A 290 -5.80 -20.18 16.84
C PRO A 290 -5.63 -18.65 16.95
N LEU A 291 -4.88 -18.02 16.04
CA LEU A 291 -4.75 -16.54 16.05
C LEU A 291 -6.13 -15.87 16.02
N VAL A 292 -6.97 -16.27 15.06
CA VAL A 292 -8.38 -15.86 14.97
C VAL A 292 -9.26 -17.08 14.77
N SER A 293 -10.28 -17.24 15.61
CA SER A 293 -11.27 -18.32 15.49
C SER A 293 -12.03 -18.21 14.15
N GLY A 294 -12.17 -19.33 13.45
CA GLY A 294 -12.84 -19.37 12.14
C GLY A 294 -11.97 -18.92 10.94
N CYS A 295 -10.74 -18.46 11.16
CA CYS A 295 -9.82 -18.13 10.07
C CYS A 295 -9.35 -19.39 9.33
N SER A 296 -9.43 -19.39 8.00
CA SER A 296 -9.06 -20.52 7.14
C SER A 296 -7.59 -20.50 6.68
N CYS A 297 -6.74 -19.63 7.24
CA CYS A 297 -5.34 -19.56 6.88
C CYS A 297 -4.56 -20.77 7.43
N TYR A 298 -3.43 -21.12 6.78
CA TYR A 298 -2.57 -22.23 7.21
C TYR A 298 -2.15 -22.11 8.68
N CYS A 299 -1.83 -20.91 9.15
CA CYS A 299 -1.43 -20.69 10.54
C CYS A 299 -2.56 -21.05 11.51
N CYS A 300 -3.76 -20.49 11.32
CA CYS A 300 -4.91 -20.73 12.21
C CYS A 300 -5.42 -22.18 12.17
N GLN A 301 -5.22 -22.89 11.06
CA GLN A 301 -5.64 -24.29 10.93
C GLN A 301 -4.69 -25.28 11.61
N ASN A 302 -3.41 -24.92 11.82
CA ASN A 302 -2.38 -25.87 12.24
C ASN A 302 -1.64 -25.45 13.52
N HIS A 303 -1.73 -24.19 13.94
CA HIS A 303 -0.91 -23.62 15.00
C HIS A 303 -1.74 -22.78 15.97
N SER A 304 -1.28 -22.77 17.22
CA SER A 304 -1.87 -21.95 18.29
C SER A 304 -1.12 -20.63 18.48
N ARG A 305 -1.76 -19.69 19.20
CA ARG A 305 -1.11 -18.46 19.68
C ARG A 305 0.10 -18.77 20.56
N ALA A 306 0.02 -19.77 21.44
CA ALA A 306 1.13 -20.26 22.25
C ALA A 306 2.32 -20.72 21.41
N TYR A 307 2.07 -21.44 20.32
CA TYR A 307 3.14 -21.86 19.41
C TYR A 307 3.80 -20.67 18.72
N VAL A 308 3.02 -19.73 18.18
CA VAL A 308 3.56 -18.53 17.54
C VAL A 308 4.29 -17.63 18.54
N HIS A 309 3.76 -17.48 19.76
CA HIS A 309 4.43 -16.82 20.88
C HIS A 309 5.79 -17.45 21.16
N HIS A 310 5.84 -18.78 21.30
CA HIS A 310 7.08 -19.50 21.52
C HIS A 310 8.11 -19.24 20.41
N LEU A 311 7.71 -19.31 19.14
CA LEU A 311 8.59 -19.00 18.00
C LEU A 311 9.13 -17.56 18.05
N LEU A 312 8.28 -16.59 18.38
CA LEU A 312 8.68 -15.18 18.50
C LEU A 312 9.66 -14.95 19.66
N VAL A 313 9.45 -15.61 20.80
CA VAL A 313 10.31 -15.47 21.99
C VAL A 313 11.65 -16.18 21.80
N THR A 314 11.65 -17.30 21.08
CA THR A 314 12.87 -18.04 20.72
C THR A 314 13.60 -17.46 19.51
N ASN A 315 13.09 -16.38 18.90
CA ASN A 315 13.63 -15.71 17.72
C ASN A 315 13.74 -16.62 16.48
N GLU A 316 12.76 -17.50 16.29
CA GLU A 316 12.66 -18.36 15.12
C GLU A 316 11.97 -17.63 13.95
N MET A 317 12.62 -17.61 12.77
CA MET A 317 12.08 -16.89 11.59
C MET A 317 10.74 -17.44 11.10
N LEU A 318 10.43 -18.70 11.43
CA LEU A 318 9.15 -19.33 11.10
C LEU A 318 7.96 -18.53 11.65
N ALA A 319 8.12 -17.82 12.77
CA ALA A 319 7.09 -16.94 13.31
C ALA A 319 6.61 -15.93 12.27
N HIS A 320 7.54 -15.19 11.65
CA HIS A 320 7.21 -14.17 10.66
C HIS A 320 6.59 -14.78 9.40
N VAL A 321 6.99 -15.98 8.99
CA VAL A 321 6.36 -16.69 7.86
C VAL A 321 4.89 -17.02 8.16
N LEU A 322 4.61 -17.57 9.34
CA LEU A 322 3.24 -17.90 9.76
C LEU A 322 2.36 -16.66 9.94
N LEU A 323 2.91 -15.59 10.51
CA LEU A 323 2.24 -14.30 10.64
C LEU A 323 1.95 -13.68 9.27
N MET A 324 2.89 -13.75 8.33
CA MET A 324 2.70 -13.22 6.98
C MET A 324 1.55 -13.94 6.26
N ILE A 325 1.51 -15.27 6.35
CA ILE A 325 0.41 -16.09 5.78
C ILE A 325 -0.93 -15.67 6.39
N HIS A 326 -1.00 -15.53 7.72
CA HIS A 326 -2.21 -15.12 8.40
C HIS A 326 -2.63 -13.70 8.02
N ASN A 327 -1.74 -12.72 8.18
CA ASN A 327 -2.03 -11.31 8.01
C ASN A 327 -2.47 -10.99 6.56
N PHE A 328 -1.82 -11.56 5.55
CA PHE A 328 -2.26 -11.38 4.16
C PHE A 328 -3.61 -12.04 3.89
N GLN A 329 -3.81 -13.31 4.30
CA GLN A 329 -5.10 -13.99 4.11
C GLN A 329 -6.23 -13.23 4.80
N TYR A 330 -5.98 -12.73 6.02
CA TYR A 330 -6.94 -11.97 6.81
C TYR A 330 -7.30 -10.64 6.14
N TYR A 331 -6.29 -9.88 5.70
CA TYR A 331 -6.47 -8.60 5.02
C TYR A 331 -7.18 -8.76 3.66
N PHE A 332 -6.86 -9.80 2.89
CA PHE A 332 -7.59 -10.09 1.64
C PHE A 332 -9.03 -10.55 1.89
N SER A 333 -9.30 -11.23 3.00
CA SER A 333 -10.65 -11.61 3.40
C SER A 333 -11.47 -10.39 3.82
N PHE A 334 -10.85 -9.41 4.48
CA PHE A 334 -11.45 -8.09 4.71
C PHE A 334 -11.84 -7.39 3.39
N PHE A 335 -10.97 -7.37 2.38
CA PHE A 335 -11.33 -6.82 1.06
C PHE A 335 -12.44 -7.61 0.33
N ARG A 336 -12.56 -8.92 0.58
CA ARG A 336 -13.73 -9.69 0.12
C ARG A 336 -15.00 -9.21 0.83
N SER A 337 -14.96 -9.09 2.16
CA SER A 337 -16.08 -8.57 2.97
C SER A 337 -16.52 -7.17 2.52
N ILE A 338 -15.58 -6.28 2.18
CA ILE A 338 -15.91 -4.96 1.59
C ILE A 338 -16.75 -5.11 0.31
N ARG A 339 -16.33 -5.97 -0.62
CA ARG A 339 -17.05 -6.15 -1.89
C ARG A 339 -18.43 -6.78 -1.70
N ASP A 340 -18.55 -7.70 -0.75
CA ASP A 340 -19.85 -8.29 -0.42
C ASP A 340 -20.74 -7.26 0.30
N ALA A 341 -20.20 -6.44 1.21
CA ALA A 341 -20.94 -5.35 1.85
C ALA A 341 -21.41 -4.28 0.85
N LEU A 342 -20.61 -3.98 -0.18
CA LEU A 342 -21.03 -3.13 -1.30
C LEU A 342 -22.16 -3.76 -2.11
N ARG A 343 -22.09 -5.07 -2.38
CA ARG A 343 -23.15 -5.81 -3.09
C ARG A 343 -24.47 -5.83 -2.29
N ASP A 344 -24.36 -5.93 -0.97
CA ASP A 344 -25.49 -6.04 -0.05
C ASP A 344 -26.02 -4.69 0.45
N ASP A 345 -25.45 -3.57 0.01
CA ASP A 345 -25.75 -2.21 0.48
C ASP A 345 -25.58 -2.02 2.01
N ARG A 346 -24.52 -2.63 2.56
CA ARG A 346 -24.19 -2.65 3.99
C ARG A 346 -22.79 -2.12 4.32
N LEU A 347 -22.16 -1.39 3.41
CA LEU A 347 -20.83 -0.81 3.64
C LEU A 347 -20.78 0.07 4.90
N THR A 348 -21.82 0.86 5.15
CA THR A 348 -21.93 1.71 6.36
C THR A 348 -21.84 0.89 7.65
N GLN A 349 -22.49 -0.28 7.68
CA GLN A 349 -22.46 -1.18 8.85
C GLN A 349 -21.05 -1.74 9.07
N LEU A 350 -20.41 -2.22 7.99
CA LEU A 350 -19.02 -2.68 8.04
C LEU A 350 -18.08 -1.57 8.55
N LYS A 351 -18.27 -0.34 8.05
CA LYS A 351 -17.47 0.81 8.46
C LYS A 351 -17.64 1.16 9.93
N GLU A 352 -18.86 1.16 10.46
CA GLU A 352 -19.07 1.37 11.89
C GLU A 352 -18.36 0.31 12.74
N ILE A 353 -18.40 -0.96 12.34
CA ILE A 353 -17.73 -2.06 13.03
C ILE A 353 -16.22 -1.83 13.06
N ILE A 354 -15.61 -1.46 11.92
CA ILE A 354 -14.18 -1.17 11.84
C ILE A 354 -13.81 0.07 12.66
N CYS A 355 -14.55 1.17 12.52
CA CYS A 355 -14.24 2.42 13.22
C CYS A 355 -14.37 2.29 14.75
N ARG A 356 -15.33 1.49 15.26
CA ARG A 356 -15.44 1.22 16.71
C ARG A 356 -14.22 0.51 17.28
N GLN A 357 -13.54 -0.29 16.45
CA GLN A 357 -12.33 -0.99 16.83
C GLN A 357 -11.08 -0.13 16.66
N ALA A 358 -11.14 0.98 15.94
CA ALA A 358 -10.00 1.88 15.70
C ALA A 358 -9.69 2.81 16.90
N LEU A 359 -10.56 2.83 17.92
CA LEU A 359 -10.55 3.75 19.06
C LEU A 359 -9.67 3.28 20.22
#